data_AF-A0A2P8GW34-F1
#
_entry.id   AF-A0A2P8GW34-F1
#
_cell.length_a   1.000
_cell.length_b   1.000
_cell.length_c   1.000
_cell.angle_alpha   90.00
_cell.angle_beta   90.00
_cell.angle_gamma   90.00
#
_symmetry.space_group_name_H-M   'P 1'
#
loop_
_entity.id
_entity.type
_entity.pdbx_description
1 polymer ?
#
loop_
_entity_poly.entity_id
_entity_poly.type
_entity_poly.pdbx_seq_one_letter_code
_entity_poly.pdbx_strand_id
1 'polypeptide(L)'
;MSIDRIDATPVPAAAPAIVERRDVSRPRRTSEAELFLTWVDPVVTGELHTPSGLAIGNAGRRAAHDVSVDSPAGESISAARLARSGRLLVASVDEPGSIAAVVTTGTVFVDWTDRNGDRRTDWLRVPPLPARFSARA
;
A
#
# COMPACT_ATOMS: atom_id res chain seq x y z
N MET A 1 18.87 -42.71 56.39
CA MET A 1 19.75 -42.22 55.31
C MET A 1 18.89 -41.39 54.37
N SER A 2 19.36 -40.18 54.07
CA SER A 2 18.61 -39.05 53.52
C SER A 2 18.00 -39.28 52.14
N ILE A 3 16.82 -38.69 51.93
CA ILE A 3 16.23 -38.43 50.62
C ILE A 3 16.70 -37.01 50.24
N ASP A 4 17.49 -36.90 49.18
CA ASP A 4 17.90 -35.60 48.64
C ASP A 4 16.69 -34.86 48.09
N ARG A 5 16.43 -33.67 48.64
CA ARG A 5 15.45 -32.72 48.13
C ARG A 5 16.09 -32.06 46.90
N ILE A 6 15.54 -32.34 45.72
CA ILE A 6 15.89 -31.59 44.50
C ILE A 6 15.18 -30.24 44.60
N ASP A 7 15.94 -29.18 44.83
CA ASP A 7 15.42 -27.82 44.78
C ASP A 7 14.98 -27.49 43.35
N ALA A 8 13.67 -27.29 43.16
CA ALA A 8 13.12 -26.78 41.92
C ALA A 8 13.56 -25.33 41.75
N THR A 9 14.50 -25.09 40.82
CA THR A 9 14.85 -23.73 40.42
C THR A 9 13.65 -23.11 39.71
N PRO A 10 13.11 -21.96 40.16
CA PRO A 10 11.99 -21.33 39.48
C PRO A 10 12.46 -20.81 38.12
N VAL A 11 11.85 -21.31 37.05
CA VAL A 11 12.00 -20.76 35.70
C VAL A 11 11.40 -19.36 35.72
N PRO A 12 12.16 -18.29 35.41
CA PRO A 12 11.59 -16.96 35.36
C PRO A 12 10.52 -16.92 34.27
N ALA A 13 9.31 -16.48 34.65
CA ALA A 13 8.22 -16.25 33.73
C ALA A 13 8.68 -15.28 32.64
N ALA A 14 8.73 -15.76 31.39
CA ALA A 14 9.05 -14.92 30.25
C ALA A 14 8.00 -13.82 30.12
N ALA A 15 8.43 -12.56 30.21
CA ALA A 15 7.57 -11.42 29.96
C ALA A 15 6.97 -11.49 28.55
N PRO A 16 5.73 -11.04 28.34
CA PRO A 16 5.10 -11.09 27.02
C PRO A 16 5.94 -10.30 26.01
N ALA A 17 6.22 -10.91 24.86
CA ALA A 17 6.92 -10.27 23.77
C ALA A 17 6.15 -9.01 23.37
N ILE A 18 6.81 -7.85 23.52
CA ILE A 18 6.31 -6.59 22.98
C ILE A 18 6.31 -6.76 21.46
N VAL A 19 5.13 -6.88 20.87
CA VAL A 19 4.96 -6.84 19.43
C VAL A 19 5.34 -5.43 19.01
N GLU A 20 6.57 -5.26 18.53
CA GLU A 20 7.01 -4.01 17.91
C GLU A 20 6.00 -3.67 16.81
N ARG A 21 5.30 -2.55 16.99
CA ARG A 21 4.51 -1.96 15.92
C ARG A 21 5.47 -1.72 14.78
N ARG A 22 5.38 -2.52 13.71
CA ARG A 22 6.06 -2.21 12.45
C ARG A 22 5.64 -0.80 12.08
N ASP A 23 6.59 0.13 12.20
CA ASP A 23 6.43 1.45 11.62
C ASP A 23 6.03 1.22 10.17
N VAL A 24 4.86 1.74 9.80
CA VAL A 24 4.48 1.83 8.39
C VAL A 24 5.53 2.74 7.78
N SER A 25 6.55 2.16 7.17
CA SER A 25 7.69 2.86 6.61
C SER A 25 7.17 4.01 5.76
N ARG A 26 7.32 5.23 6.27
CA ARG A 26 7.04 6.43 5.48
C ARG A 26 7.97 6.35 4.26
N PRO A 27 7.45 6.55 3.03
CA PRO A 27 8.28 6.54 1.82
C PRO A 27 9.50 7.42 2.03
N ARG A 28 10.70 6.83 1.93
CA ARG A 28 11.96 7.52 2.20
C ARG A 28 12.26 8.41 1.01
N ARG A 29 11.76 9.65 1.07
CA ARG A 29 11.82 10.67 0.00
C ARG A 29 13.17 10.67 -0.73
N THR A 30 13.18 10.13 -1.95
CA THR A 30 14.34 10.19 -2.84
C THR A 30 14.30 11.44 -3.73
N SER A 31 15.42 11.72 -4.40
CA SER A 31 15.49 12.76 -5.45
C SER A 31 14.84 12.33 -6.77
N GLU A 32 14.32 11.11 -6.85
CA GLU A 32 13.71 10.52 -8.05
C GLU A 32 12.18 10.56 -7.94
N ALA A 33 11.48 10.05 -8.96
CA ALA A 33 10.07 9.72 -8.81
C ALA A 33 9.96 8.44 -7.97
N GLU A 34 9.01 8.41 -7.04
CA GLU A 34 8.81 7.28 -6.14
C GLU A 34 7.32 6.98 -6.12
N LEU A 35 6.89 6.04 -6.96
CA LEU A 35 5.49 5.72 -7.15
C LEU A 35 4.99 4.81 -6.03
N PHE A 36 3.77 5.05 -5.56
CA PHE A 36 3.16 4.26 -4.49
C PHE A 36 1.65 4.18 -4.66
N LEU A 37 1.07 3.06 -4.21
CA LEU A 37 -0.38 2.89 -4.15
C LEU A 37 -0.94 3.41 -2.83
N THR A 38 -2.10 4.06 -2.90
CA THR A 38 -2.86 4.48 -1.72
C THR A 38 -4.35 4.37 -1.96
N TRP A 39 -5.08 4.00 -0.92
CA TRP A 39 -6.55 4.11 -0.92
C TRP A 39 -6.96 5.58 -0.89
N VAL A 40 -7.96 5.92 -1.69
CA VAL A 40 -8.60 7.22 -1.74
C VAL A 40 -9.77 7.22 -0.78
N ASP A 41 -9.82 8.26 0.06
CA ASP A 41 -10.89 8.45 1.01
C ASP A 41 -12.10 9.08 0.30
N PRO A 42 -13.33 8.61 0.54
CA PRO A 42 -14.51 9.39 0.18
C PRO A 42 -14.43 10.79 0.82
N VAL A 43 -14.57 11.82 0.00
CA VAL A 43 -14.61 13.22 0.48
C VAL A 43 -15.94 13.41 1.22
N VAL A 44 -15.93 13.08 2.51
CA VAL A 44 -16.82 13.55 3.58
C VAL A 44 -18.29 13.73 3.19
N THR A 45 -19.11 12.67 3.32
CA THR A 45 -20.50 12.72 3.85
C THR A 45 -20.99 11.29 4.16
N GLY A 46 -20.89 10.84 5.42
CA GLY A 46 -21.56 9.62 5.93
C GLY A 46 -20.69 8.38 6.13
N GLU A 47 -21.28 7.35 6.76
CA GLU A 47 -20.69 6.02 7.07
C GLU A 47 -20.31 5.26 5.79
N LEU A 48 -19.25 5.67 5.10
CA LEU A 48 -18.70 4.92 3.99
C LEU A 48 -17.67 3.91 4.51
N HIS A 49 -18.10 2.66 4.50
CA HIS A 49 -17.25 1.51 4.81
C HIS A 49 -16.41 1.05 3.61
N THR A 50 -16.37 1.78 2.50
CA THR A 50 -15.62 1.40 1.28
C THR A 50 -14.77 2.58 0.80
N PRO A 51 -13.49 2.39 0.43
CA PRO A 51 -12.69 3.46 -0.17
C PRO A 51 -13.32 3.88 -1.50
N SER A 52 -13.24 5.17 -1.86
CA SER A 52 -13.75 5.66 -3.15
C SER A 52 -12.91 5.17 -4.34
N GLY A 53 -11.67 4.73 -4.09
CA GLY A 53 -10.82 4.13 -5.10
C GLY A 53 -9.42 3.82 -4.60
N LEU A 54 -8.60 3.31 -5.50
CA LEU A 54 -7.16 3.12 -5.32
C LEU A 54 -6.43 4.03 -6.30
N ALA A 55 -5.41 4.75 -5.84
CA ALA A 55 -4.65 5.66 -6.69
C ALA A 55 -3.14 5.43 -6.58
N ILE A 56 -2.44 5.65 -7.68
CA ILE A 56 -0.99 5.86 -7.68
C ILE A 56 -0.71 7.32 -7.32
N GLY A 57 0.18 7.52 -6.38
CA GLY A 57 0.83 8.81 -6.14
C GLY A 57 2.32 8.74 -6.36
N ASN A 58 2.96 9.89 -6.23
CA ASN A 58 4.40 10.03 -6.36
C ASN A 58 4.97 10.74 -5.12
N ALA A 59 5.68 10.01 -4.25
CA ALA A 59 6.30 10.58 -3.04
C ALA A 59 7.61 11.32 -3.34
N GLY A 60 8.15 11.10 -4.53
CA GLY A 60 9.41 11.61 -5.02
C GLY A 60 9.42 13.12 -5.24
N ARG A 61 10.62 13.71 -5.30
CA ARG A 61 10.76 15.15 -5.60
C ARG A 61 10.55 15.49 -7.07
N ARG A 62 10.61 14.50 -7.95
CA ARG A 62 10.52 14.69 -9.41
C ARG A 62 9.23 14.08 -9.94
N ALA A 63 8.74 14.64 -11.05
CA ALA A 63 7.60 14.04 -11.73
C ALA A 63 8.02 12.75 -12.43
N ALA A 64 7.11 11.79 -12.50
CA ALA A 64 7.19 10.69 -13.45
C ALA A 64 6.54 11.13 -14.76
N HIS A 65 7.10 10.72 -15.89
CA HIS A 65 6.58 10.99 -17.23
C HIS A 65 6.09 9.71 -17.87
N ASP A 66 5.16 9.82 -18.82
CA ASP A 66 4.63 8.68 -19.59
C ASP A 66 4.27 7.48 -18.69
N VAL A 67 3.54 7.78 -17.62
CA VAL A 67 3.15 6.78 -16.63
C VAL A 67 2.08 5.91 -17.25
N SER A 68 2.24 4.59 -17.19
CA SER A 68 1.25 3.61 -17.60
C SER A 68 1.14 2.53 -16.52
N VAL A 69 -0.08 2.01 -16.36
CA VAL A 69 -0.48 1.20 -15.22
C VAL A 69 -1.38 0.10 -15.72
N ASP A 70 -0.92 -1.14 -15.60
CA ASP A 70 -1.73 -2.27 -15.99
C ASP A 70 -2.69 -2.61 -14.86
N SER A 71 -3.95 -2.23 -15.03
CA SER A 71 -5.00 -2.59 -14.09
C SER A 71 -5.44 -4.05 -14.32
N PRO A 72 -5.52 -4.86 -13.26
CA PRO A 72 -6.19 -6.16 -13.29
C PRO A 72 -7.64 -6.13 -13.78
N ALA A 73 -8.28 -4.95 -13.75
CA ALA A 73 -9.63 -4.74 -14.30
C ALA A 73 -9.65 -4.74 -15.85
N GLY A 74 -8.48 -4.70 -16.49
CA GLY A 74 -8.29 -4.93 -17.93
C GLY A 74 -7.73 -3.73 -18.68
N GLU A 75 -8.24 -2.53 -18.44
CA GLU A 75 -7.77 -1.34 -19.14
C GLU A 75 -6.48 -0.79 -18.53
N SER A 76 -5.48 -0.51 -19.37
CA SER A 76 -4.25 0.15 -18.94
C SER A 76 -4.50 1.64 -18.78
N ILE A 77 -4.14 2.17 -17.62
CA ILE A 77 -4.43 3.55 -17.23
C ILE A 77 -3.14 4.36 -17.38
N SER A 78 -3.21 5.49 -18.09
CA SER A 78 -2.02 6.27 -18.40
C SER A 78 -2.13 7.75 -18.02
N ALA A 79 -0.99 8.35 -17.75
CA ALA A 79 -0.84 9.78 -17.54
C ALA A 79 0.50 10.27 -18.10
N ALA A 80 0.46 11.29 -18.96
CA ALA A 80 1.67 11.89 -19.54
C ALA A 80 2.64 12.42 -18.47
N ARG A 81 2.12 12.82 -17.30
CA ARG A 81 2.93 13.34 -16.19
C ARG A 81 2.25 13.16 -14.84
N LEU A 82 2.97 12.59 -13.88
CA LEU A 82 2.56 12.48 -12.49
C LEU A 82 3.48 13.27 -11.56
N ALA A 83 3.04 14.46 -11.16
CA ALA A 83 3.76 15.31 -10.21
C ALA A 83 3.76 14.74 -8.78
N ARG A 84 4.60 15.29 -7.90
CA ARG A 84 4.78 14.89 -6.48
C ARG A 84 3.51 14.88 -5.63
N SER A 85 2.48 15.61 -6.02
CA SER A 85 1.17 15.60 -5.34
C SER A 85 0.05 15.14 -6.27
N GLY A 86 0.40 14.73 -7.48
CA GLY A 86 -0.53 14.18 -8.44
C GLY A 86 -1.03 12.82 -7.98
N ARG A 87 -2.23 12.49 -8.44
CA ARG A 87 -2.86 11.19 -8.25
C ARG A 87 -3.35 10.69 -9.60
N LEU A 88 -3.19 9.40 -9.83
CA LEU A 88 -3.77 8.68 -10.95
C LEU A 88 -4.65 7.57 -10.37
N LEU A 89 -5.97 7.62 -10.62
CA LEU A 89 -6.89 6.58 -10.16
C LEU A 89 -6.64 5.30 -10.94
N VAL A 90 -6.51 4.18 -10.24
CA VAL A 90 -6.26 2.83 -10.79
C VAL A 90 -7.49 1.92 -10.65
N ALA A 91 -8.31 2.16 -9.62
CA ALA A 91 -9.60 1.52 -9.42
C ALA A 91 -10.54 2.53 -8.75
N SER A 92 -11.82 2.46 -9.04
CA SER A 92 -12.85 3.35 -8.48
C SER A 92 -14.12 2.57 -8.13
N VAL A 93 -14.86 3.01 -7.12
CA VAL A 93 -16.22 2.50 -6.86
C VAL A 93 -17.19 2.76 -8.01
N ASP A 94 -16.91 3.78 -8.82
CA ASP A 94 -17.71 4.13 -10.00
C ASP A 94 -17.53 3.13 -11.15
N GLU A 95 -16.47 2.32 -11.08
CA GLU A 95 -16.18 1.25 -12.04
C GLU A 95 -16.46 -0.12 -11.38
N PRO A 96 -17.60 -0.76 -11.69
CA PRO A 96 -18.03 -1.97 -11.01
C PRO A 96 -16.98 -3.09 -11.05
N GLY A 97 -16.61 -3.60 -9.87
CA GLY A 97 -15.67 -4.72 -9.74
C GLY A 97 -14.19 -4.35 -9.82
N SER A 98 -13.82 -3.12 -10.19
CA SER A 98 -12.42 -2.70 -10.32
C SER A 98 -11.64 -2.84 -9.00
N ILE A 99 -12.23 -2.42 -7.87
CA ILE A 99 -11.65 -2.54 -6.54
C ILE A 99 -11.45 -4.01 -6.15
N ALA A 100 -12.44 -4.87 -6.41
CA ALA A 100 -12.34 -6.29 -6.11
C ALA A 100 -11.24 -6.96 -6.95
N ALA A 101 -11.09 -6.59 -8.22
CA ALA A 101 -10.06 -7.11 -9.11
C ALA A 101 -8.64 -6.76 -8.63
N VAL A 102 -8.40 -5.50 -8.24
CA VAL A 102 -7.08 -5.09 -7.71
C VAL A 102 -6.79 -5.73 -6.36
N VAL A 103 -7.78 -5.86 -5.47
CA VAL A 103 -7.59 -6.53 -4.17
C VAL A 103 -7.29 -8.02 -4.35
N THR A 104 -7.99 -8.69 -5.27
CA THR A 104 -7.78 -10.12 -5.57
C THR A 104 -6.39 -10.38 -6.12
N THR A 105 -5.92 -9.50 -7.01
CA THR A 105 -4.57 -9.61 -7.60
C THR A 105 -3.47 -9.25 -6.59
N GLY A 106 -3.71 -8.24 -5.75
CA GLY A 106 -2.80 -7.83 -4.68
C GLY A 106 -1.58 -7.02 -5.14
N THR A 107 -1.36 -6.87 -6.45
CA THR A 107 -0.29 -6.09 -7.06
C THR A 107 -0.74 -5.39 -8.34
N VAL A 108 -0.07 -4.30 -8.69
CA VAL A 108 -0.28 -3.54 -9.94
C VAL A 108 1.08 -3.30 -10.58
N PHE A 109 1.19 -3.52 -11.89
CA PHE A 109 2.39 -3.17 -12.64
C PHE A 109 2.34 -1.71 -13.07
N VAL A 110 3.47 -1.02 -12.97
CA VAL A 110 3.61 0.37 -13.41
C VAL A 110 4.89 0.54 -14.22
N ASP A 111 4.80 1.29 -15.30
CA ASP A 111 5.93 1.77 -16.06
C ASP A 111 5.91 3.30 -16.16
N TRP A 112 7.09 3.91 -16.18
CA TRP A 112 7.23 5.36 -16.33
C TRP A 112 8.60 5.73 -16.88
N THR A 113 8.71 6.92 -17.42
CA THR A 113 9.97 7.55 -17.81
C THR A 113 10.44 8.48 -16.70
N ASP A 114 11.70 8.33 -16.28
CA ASP A 114 12.32 9.25 -15.32
C ASP A 114 12.79 10.55 -15.99
N ARG A 115 13.35 11.47 -15.19
CA ARG A 115 13.78 12.79 -15.72
C ARG A 115 14.94 12.71 -16.72
N ASN A 116 15.71 11.63 -16.72
CA ASN A 116 16.84 11.44 -17.62
C ASN A 116 16.39 10.81 -18.94
N GLY A 117 15.10 10.46 -19.07
CA GLY A 117 14.56 9.75 -20.23
C GLY A 117 14.65 8.22 -20.10
N ASP A 118 15.10 7.70 -18.95
CA ASP A 118 15.22 6.27 -18.75
C ASP A 118 13.86 5.66 -18.42
N ARG A 119 13.53 4.53 -19.07
CA ARG A 119 12.33 3.76 -18.72
C ARG A 119 12.55 3.00 -17.42
N ARG A 120 11.58 3.11 -16.53
CA ARG A 120 11.51 2.46 -15.23
C ARG A 120 10.24 1.62 -15.17
N THR A 121 10.30 0.54 -14.42
CA THR A 121 9.18 -0.37 -14.21
C THR A 121 9.20 -0.85 -12.77
N ASP A 122 8.02 -1.11 -12.20
CA ASP A 122 7.89 -1.66 -10.86
C ASP A 122 6.57 -2.41 -10.67
N TRP A 123 6.54 -3.30 -9.68
CA TRP A 123 5.34 -3.96 -9.19
C TRP A 123 4.97 -3.37 -7.84
N LEU A 124 3.88 -2.60 -7.81
CA LEU A 124 3.39 -1.98 -6.59
C LEU A 124 2.45 -2.95 -5.87
N ARG A 125 2.73 -3.23 -4.60
CA ARG A 125 1.84 -4.00 -3.74
C ARG A 125 0.61 -3.18 -3.39
N VAL A 126 -0.58 -3.76 -3.59
CA VAL A 126 -1.84 -3.16 -3.15
C VAL A 126 -1.82 -3.13 -1.61
N PRO A 127 -1.95 -1.94 -0.99
CA PRO A 127 -1.98 -1.85 0.46
C PRO A 127 -3.23 -2.57 1.00
N PRO A 128 -3.14 -3.23 2.18
CA PRO A 128 -4.30 -3.84 2.79
C PRO A 128 -5.40 -2.79 2.96
N LEU A 129 -6.65 -3.18 2.79
CA LEU A 129 -7.80 -2.30 2.99
C LEU A 129 -7.74 -1.74 4.42
N PRO A 130 -7.68 -0.42 4.62
CA PRO A 130 -7.66 0.17 5.95
C PRO A 130 -8.84 -0.32 6.79
N ALA A 131 -8.62 -0.64 8.07
CA ALA A 131 -9.65 -1.21 8.95
C ALA A 131 -10.92 -0.34 9.07
N ARG A 132 -10.80 0.97 8.85
CA ARG A 132 -11.96 1.89 8.79
C ARG A 132 -12.92 1.60 7.63
N PHE A 133 -12.43 0.92 6.59
CA PHE A 133 -13.19 0.45 5.44
C PHE A 133 -13.45 -1.08 5.49
N SER A 134 -13.17 -1.75 6.60
CA SER A 134 -13.49 -3.17 6.76
C SER A 134 -14.69 -3.39 7.67
N ALA A 135 -15.42 -2.33 8.02
CA ALA A 135 -16.58 -2.41 8.88
C ALA A 135 -17.77 -2.97 8.08
N ARG A 136 -18.03 -4.27 8.31
CA ARG A 136 -19.11 -5.13 7.80
C ARG A 136 -18.99 -5.59 6.34
N ALA A 137 -18.35 -6.77 6.19
CA ALA A 137 -18.86 -7.80 5.29
C ALA A 137 -20.06 -8.51 5.94
#